data_AF-A0A1G2PEU3-F1
#
_entry.id   AF-A0A1G2PEU3-F1
#
_cell.length_a   1.000
_cell.length_b   1.000
_cell.length_c   1.000
_cell.angle_alpha   90.00
_cell.angle_beta   90.00
_cell.angle_gamma   90.00
#
_symmetry.space_group_name_H-M   'P 1'
#
loop_
_entity.id
_entity.type
_entity.pdbx_description
1 polymer ?
#
loop_
_entity_poly.entity_id
_entity_poly.type
_entity_poly.pdbx_seq_one_letter_code
_entity_poly.pdbx_strand_id
1 'polypeptide(L)'
;MRPSSSVKPWLCQLGLIQKTMLKGIKQKDLQKILLNKNLRQRLAYEDPLWFSLIYLKHCFGYPLAPFHLEMFHLIKDPKCEFIAVMAFRESGKSTIMNTTNALWSILGKPQKKFVVIVSQTQDQAKNHFTNIKEELLYNELLREDFGPFADDESAWQKMSLELEYNEAKILSVSREQSIRGIKYNSIRPELIICDDLEDSSAKFDKAKRDEIYNRFVSEITPLGSDHTRIVVLGNLICEESLLMQLMHSVEGKKIQGIFRAYPIIDNNRKILWPEKFTDIEKIKELQKRFSRGVWAREFLLKLLGYDDNEPGPVVILMPQLLIDRNSPNNKAGLLPCQQAVIPQMEEYNILLPRLSLPMMIASHKNERYQQLYGNVDLDEPFVTTEEVKEEERRLTEEWRKWEEEHCKK
;
A
#
# COMPACT_ATOMS: atom_id res chain seq x y z
N MET A 1 -30.71 -0.89 42.59
CA MET A 1 -30.81 -1.82 41.46
C MET A 1 -30.87 -1.00 40.17
N ARG A 2 -29.81 -0.99 39.37
CA ARG A 2 -29.86 -0.41 38.01
C ARG A 2 -30.39 -1.50 37.06
N PRO A 3 -31.28 -1.18 36.10
CA PRO A 3 -31.83 -2.18 35.22
C PRO A 3 -30.74 -2.72 34.28
N SER A 4 -30.64 -4.04 34.22
CA SER A 4 -29.82 -4.80 33.29
C SER A 4 -30.44 -4.74 31.88
N SER A 5 -30.06 -3.77 31.06
CA SER A 5 -30.26 -3.83 29.61
C SER A 5 -28.91 -3.97 28.91
N SER A 6 -28.28 -5.12 29.11
CA SER A 6 -26.94 -5.46 28.64
C SER A 6 -26.94 -5.95 27.18
N VAL A 7 -27.30 -5.07 26.24
CA VAL A 7 -26.86 -5.29 24.85
C VAL A 7 -25.51 -4.62 24.72
N LYS A 8 -24.43 -5.42 24.73
CA LYS A 8 -23.06 -4.92 24.59
C LYS A 8 -22.98 -4.04 23.31
N PRO A 9 -22.48 -2.79 23.37
CA PRO A 9 -22.55 -1.84 22.24
C PRO A 9 -22.04 -2.38 20.90
N TRP A 10 -21.06 -3.27 20.92
CA TRP A 10 -20.50 -3.90 19.73
C TRP A 10 -21.44 -4.90 19.03
N LEU A 11 -22.47 -5.42 19.70
CA LEU A 11 -23.49 -6.29 19.12
C LEU A 11 -24.42 -5.52 18.17
N CYS A 12 -24.67 -4.23 18.42
CA CYS A 12 -25.50 -3.38 17.57
C CYS A 12 -24.85 -3.03 16.22
N GLN A 13 -23.53 -3.29 16.06
CA GLN A 13 -22.76 -2.97 14.86
C GLN A 13 -22.70 -4.10 13.81
N LEU A 14 -23.45 -5.20 14.02
CA LEU A 14 -23.52 -6.36 13.12
C LEU A 14 -23.98 -6.02 11.70
N GLY A 15 -24.91 -5.08 11.54
CA GLY A 15 -25.42 -4.67 10.22
C GLY A 15 -24.36 -3.98 9.34
N LEU A 16 -23.38 -3.33 9.97
CA LEU A 16 -22.26 -2.67 9.30
C LEU A 16 -21.19 -3.66 8.84
N ILE A 17 -20.97 -4.77 9.53
CA ILE A 17 -20.02 -5.79 9.03
C ILE A 17 -20.62 -6.55 7.83
N GLN A 18 -21.95 -6.72 7.84
CA GLN A 18 -22.68 -7.53 6.87
C GLN A 18 -22.85 -6.85 5.50
N LYS A 19 -22.99 -5.52 5.46
CA LYS A 19 -22.99 -4.75 4.21
C LYS A 19 -21.60 -4.59 3.60
N THR A 20 -20.53 -4.81 4.39
CA THR A 20 -19.36 -3.95 4.21
C THR A 20 -18.00 -4.61 4.33
N MET A 21 -17.80 -5.94 4.23
CA MET A 21 -16.42 -6.46 4.36
C MET A 21 -16.06 -7.73 3.57
N LEU A 22 -16.95 -8.72 3.48
CA LEU A 22 -16.67 -10.00 2.81
C LEU A 22 -17.93 -10.52 2.11
N LYS A 23 -18.00 -10.37 0.78
CA LYS A 23 -19.05 -11.00 -0.05
C LYS A 23 -18.96 -12.52 0.19
N GLY A 24 -19.95 -13.10 0.88
CA GLY A 24 -20.06 -14.57 1.06
C GLY A 24 -20.28 -15.09 2.50
N ILE A 25 -20.01 -14.30 3.54
CA ILE A 25 -20.30 -14.74 4.93
C ILE A 25 -21.74 -14.43 5.30
N LYS A 26 -22.49 -15.46 5.70
CA LYS A 26 -23.89 -15.29 6.14
C LYS A 26 -23.94 -14.58 7.50
N GLN A 27 -24.94 -13.72 7.69
CA GLN A 27 -25.16 -12.97 8.94
C GLN A 27 -25.14 -13.85 10.19
N LYS A 28 -25.80 -15.01 10.10
CA LYS A 28 -25.87 -16.00 11.17
C LYS A 28 -24.50 -16.50 11.60
N ASP A 29 -23.56 -16.61 10.67
CA ASP A 29 -22.21 -17.12 10.94
C ASP A 29 -21.35 -16.02 11.54
N LEU A 30 -21.51 -14.77 11.08
CA LEU A 30 -20.90 -13.60 11.72
C LEU A 30 -21.38 -13.42 13.17
N GLN A 31 -22.69 -13.56 13.42
CA GLN A 31 -23.25 -13.51 14.77
C GLN A 31 -22.67 -14.61 15.66
N LYS A 32 -22.57 -15.84 15.16
CA LYS A 32 -21.93 -16.94 15.90
C LYS A 32 -20.48 -16.63 16.25
N ILE A 33 -19.72 -16.05 15.32
CA ILE A 33 -18.34 -15.60 15.58
C ILE A 33 -18.35 -14.55 16.68
N LEU A 34 -19.11 -13.46 16.52
CA LEU A 34 -19.09 -12.36 17.48
C LEU A 34 -19.61 -12.73 18.88
N LEU A 35 -20.46 -13.75 19.01
CA LEU A 35 -20.96 -14.20 20.31
C LEU A 35 -20.04 -15.23 20.99
N ASN A 36 -19.18 -15.91 20.24
CA ASN A 36 -18.30 -16.96 20.77
C ASN A 36 -16.86 -16.46 20.93
N LYS A 37 -16.48 -16.16 22.17
CA LYS A 37 -15.13 -15.68 22.54
C LYS A 37 -14.00 -16.57 21.99
N ASN A 38 -14.08 -17.88 22.21
CA ASN A 38 -13.05 -18.82 21.77
C ASN A 38 -12.91 -18.82 20.24
N LEU A 39 -14.03 -18.71 19.52
CA LEU A 39 -14.03 -18.64 18.06
C LEU A 39 -13.43 -17.32 17.55
N ARG A 40 -13.79 -16.17 18.15
CA ARG A 40 -13.18 -14.87 17.82
C ARG A 40 -11.67 -14.89 18.00
N GLN A 41 -11.22 -15.28 19.19
CA GLN A 41 -9.81 -15.37 19.54
C GLN A 41 -9.07 -16.28 18.56
N ARG A 42 -9.62 -17.46 18.26
CA ARG A 42 -8.98 -18.41 17.33
C ARG A 42 -8.85 -17.86 15.91
N LEU A 43 -9.92 -17.26 15.37
CA LEU A 43 -9.91 -16.70 14.02
C LEU A 43 -8.95 -15.52 13.93
N ALA A 44 -9.02 -14.60 14.88
CA ALA A 44 -8.16 -13.42 14.91
C ALA A 44 -6.69 -13.77 15.17
N TYR A 45 -6.42 -14.80 15.97
CA TYR A 45 -5.06 -15.28 16.19
C TYR A 45 -4.46 -15.81 14.88
N GLU A 46 -5.20 -16.60 14.12
CA GLU A 46 -4.69 -17.25 12.90
C GLU A 46 -4.61 -16.33 11.68
N ASP A 47 -5.38 -15.25 11.62
CA ASP A 47 -5.52 -14.45 10.40
C ASP A 47 -5.67 -12.94 10.68
N PRO A 48 -4.81 -12.08 10.09
CA PRO A 48 -4.88 -10.63 10.30
C PRO A 48 -6.17 -10.02 9.71
N LEU A 49 -6.74 -10.61 8.65
CA LEU A 49 -8.02 -10.16 8.13
C LEU A 49 -9.11 -10.34 9.18
N TRP A 50 -9.21 -11.53 9.79
CA TRP A 50 -10.20 -11.78 10.84
C TRP A 50 -9.95 -10.92 12.08
N PHE A 51 -8.68 -10.71 12.45
CA PHE A 51 -8.33 -9.77 13.51
C PHE A 51 -8.90 -8.37 13.24
N SER A 52 -8.66 -7.82 12.05
CA SER A 52 -9.18 -6.51 11.66
C SER A 52 -10.70 -6.45 11.62
N LEU A 53 -11.35 -7.47 11.06
CA LEU A 53 -12.82 -7.49 10.94
C LEU A 53 -13.54 -7.64 12.27
N ILE A 54 -12.89 -8.25 13.27
CA ILE A 54 -13.47 -8.42 14.61
C ILE A 54 -13.19 -7.19 15.47
N TYR A 55 -11.93 -6.76 15.56
CA TYR A 55 -11.52 -5.74 16.52
C TYR A 55 -11.42 -4.35 15.90
N LEU A 56 -10.91 -4.21 14.67
CA LEU A 56 -10.62 -2.92 14.04
C LEU A 56 -11.67 -2.49 13.01
N LYS A 57 -12.88 -3.06 13.06
CA LYS A 57 -13.92 -2.85 12.05
C LYS A 57 -14.28 -1.38 11.83
N HIS A 58 -14.19 -0.54 12.87
CA HIS A 58 -14.50 0.90 12.79
C HIS A 58 -13.46 1.67 11.97
N CYS A 59 -12.26 1.11 11.77
CA CYS A 59 -11.25 1.70 10.89
C CYS A 59 -11.59 1.54 9.39
N PHE A 60 -12.58 0.71 9.04
CA PHE A 60 -12.96 0.42 7.66
C PHE A 60 -14.36 0.98 7.36
N GLY A 61 -14.39 2.18 6.79
CA GLY A 61 -15.64 2.84 6.38
C GLY A 61 -16.27 2.29 5.09
N TYR A 62 -15.52 1.50 4.33
CA TYR A 62 -15.93 0.94 3.05
C TYR A 62 -15.53 -0.55 2.97
N PRO A 63 -16.24 -1.36 2.16
CA PRO A 63 -15.87 -2.75 1.96
C PRO A 63 -14.49 -2.94 1.36
N LEU A 64 -13.84 -4.02 1.78
CA LEU A 64 -12.49 -4.35 1.34
C LEU A 64 -12.48 -4.67 -0.16
N ALA A 65 -11.45 -4.16 -0.84
CA ALA A 65 -11.14 -4.47 -2.22
C ALA A 65 -10.09 -5.60 -2.32
N PRO A 66 -9.91 -6.21 -3.49
CA PRO A 66 -8.90 -7.25 -3.72
C PRO A 66 -7.50 -6.90 -3.23
N PHE A 67 -7.02 -5.67 -3.47
CA PHE A 67 -5.68 -5.27 -3.03
C PHE A 67 -5.53 -5.20 -1.49
N HIS A 68 -6.62 -4.96 -0.74
CA HIS A 68 -6.59 -5.08 0.72
C HIS A 68 -6.41 -6.52 1.16
N LEU A 69 -7.07 -7.46 0.48
CA LEU A 69 -6.89 -8.90 0.74
C LEU A 69 -5.45 -9.32 0.43
N GLU A 70 -4.85 -8.73 -0.61
CA GLU A 70 -3.44 -8.94 -0.93
C GLU A 70 -2.54 -8.40 0.20
N MET A 71 -2.79 -7.18 0.71
CA MET A 71 -2.07 -6.64 1.87
C MET A 71 -2.17 -7.57 3.10
N PHE A 72 -3.36 -8.07 3.44
CA PHE A 72 -3.51 -9.04 4.54
C PHE A 72 -2.76 -10.35 4.28
N HIS A 73 -2.76 -10.84 3.04
CA HIS A 73 -2.00 -12.02 2.64
C HIS A 73 -0.49 -11.81 2.86
N LEU A 74 0.05 -10.65 2.46
CA LEU A 74 1.47 -10.32 2.65
C LEU A 74 1.85 -10.23 4.14
N ILE A 75 0.98 -9.66 4.98
CA ILE A 75 1.18 -9.65 6.44
C ILE A 75 1.17 -11.07 7.01
N LYS A 76 0.28 -11.93 6.51
CA LYS A 76 0.10 -13.28 7.04
C LYS A 76 1.23 -14.24 6.64
N ASP A 77 1.75 -14.14 5.41
CA ASP A 77 2.74 -15.09 4.90
C ASP A 77 4.10 -14.89 5.58
N PRO A 78 4.61 -15.88 6.36
CA PRO A 78 5.92 -15.78 7.01
C PRO A 78 7.08 -15.59 6.02
N LYS A 79 6.94 -16.05 4.76
CA LYS A 79 8.00 -15.96 3.73
C LYS A 79 8.25 -14.53 3.25
N CYS A 80 7.30 -13.63 3.48
CA CYS A 80 7.46 -12.22 3.14
C CYS A 80 8.22 -11.50 4.27
N GLU A 81 9.54 -11.59 4.27
CA GLU A 81 10.40 -10.88 5.23
C GLU A 81 10.61 -9.41 4.85
N PHE A 82 10.74 -9.09 3.56
CA PHE A 82 10.80 -7.72 3.08
C PHE A 82 9.59 -7.39 2.20
N ILE A 83 8.81 -6.38 2.59
CA ILE A 83 7.61 -5.93 1.89
C ILE A 83 7.72 -4.43 1.65
N ALA A 84 7.64 -3.99 0.39
CA ALA A 84 7.50 -2.58 0.04
C ALA A 84 6.17 -2.36 -0.68
N VAL A 85 5.32 -1.48 -0.15
CA VAL A 85 3.99 -1.18 -0.70
C VAL A 85 3.90 0.31 -1.02
N MET A 86 3.67 0.58 -2.30
CA MET A 86 3.29 1.87 -2.82
C MET A 86 1.78 1.84 -3.09
N ALA A 87 1.02 2.73 -2.49
CA ALA A 87 -0.43 2.73 -2.68
C ALA A 87 -0.97 4.15 -2.78
N PHE A 88 -2.02 4.30 -3.59
CA PHE A 88 -2.66 5.59 -3.81
C PHE A 88 -3.15 6.23 -2.51
N ARG A 89 -3.27 7.54 -2.50
CA ARG A 89 -3.71 8.31 -1.32
C ARG A 89 -5.12 7.90 -0.90
N GLU A 90 -5.33 7.75 0.40
CA GLU A 90 -6.58 7.23 0.97
C GLU A 90 -6.94 5.78 0.59
N SER A 91 -5.94 4.96 0.25
CA SER A 91 -6.06 3.50 0.03
C SER A 91 -6.22 2.68 1.32
N GLY A 92 -6.09 3.27 2.52
CA GLY A 92 -6.13 2.52 3.78
C GLY A 92 -4.85 1.72 4.09
N LYS A 93 -3.75 1.94 3.34
CA LYS A 93 -2.47 1.21 3.49
C LYS A 93 -1.95 1.20 4.93
N SER A 94 -1.94 2.34 5.62
CA SER A 94 -1.43 2.46 6.99
C SER A 94 -2.34 1.75 8.01
N THR A 95 -3.65 1.72 7.81
CA THR A 95 -4.57 0.97 8.68
C THR A 95 -4.25 -0.53 8.66
N ILE A 96 -3.96 -1.09 7.48
CA ILE A 96 -3.68 -2.52 7.33
C ILE A 96 -2.21 -2.83 7.64
N MET A 97 -1.28 -2.20 6.92
CA MET A 97 0.13 -2.57 6.94
C MET A 97 0.92 -1.98 8.12
N ASN A 98 0.37 -0.98 8.81
CA ASN A 98 0.94 -0.41 10.02
C ASN A 98 0.11 -0.80 11.26
N THR A 99 -1.11 -0.27 11.44
CA THR A 99 -1.90 -0.51 12.66
C THR A 99 -2.27 -1.98 12.87
N THR A 100 -2.89 -2.63 11.87
CA THR A 100 -3.24 -4.05 12.00
C THR A 100 -1.98 -4.90 12.13
N ASN A 101 -0.98 -4.67 11.28
CA ASN A 101 0.25 -5.46 11.28
C ASN A 101 0.99 -5.40 12.62
N ALA A 102 1.11 -4.23 13.24
CA ALA A 102 1.74 -4.06 14.54
C ALA A 102 0.99 -4.84 15.64
N LEU A 103 -0.34 -4.67 15.71
CA LEU A 103 -1.18 -5.34 16.71
C LEU A 103 -1.22 -6.86 16.51
N TRP A 104 -1.52 -7.32 15.30
CA TRP A 104 -1.64 -8.74 14.98
C TRP A 104 -0.29 -9.46 15.07
N SER A 105 0.82 -8.80 14.76
CA SER A 105 2.13 -9.42 14.93
C SER A 105 2.44 -9.78 16.38
N ILE A 106 1.92 -9.04 17.35
CA ILE A 106 2.12 -9.32 18.78
C ILE A 106 1.03 -10.26 19.31
N LEU A 107 -0.23 -9.96 19.02
CA LEU A 107 -1.39 -10.64 19.62
C LEU A 107 -1.80 -11.91 18.86
N GLY A 108 -1.48 -11.96 17.56
CA GLY A 108 -1.78 -13.08 16.68
C GLY A 108 -0.68 -14.13 16.65
N LYS A 109 -0.77 -15.00 15.65
CA LYS A 109 0.13 -16.14 15.43
C LYS A 109 1.62 -15.81 15.43
N PRO A 110 2.10 -14.67 14.89
CA PRO A 110 3.53 -14.38 14.86
C PRO A 110 4.16 -14.19 16.25
N GLN A 111 3.39 -13.71 17.24
CA GLN A 111 3.82 -13.50 18.63
C GLN A 111 5.15 -12.72 18.79
N LYS A 112 5.39 -11.75 17.92
CA LYS A 112 6.58 -10.89 17.95
C LYS A 112 6.65 -10.13 19.26
N LYS A 113 7.86 -9.99 19.78
CA LYS A 113 8.20 -9.35 21.05
C LYS A 113 8.66 -7.92 20.89
N PHE A 114 9.15 -7.53 19.72
CA PHE A 114 9.56 -6.15 19.49
C PHE A 114 9.19 -5.63 18.10
N VAL A 115 8.27 -4.65 18.08
CA VAL A 115 7.81 -3.94 16.89
C VAL A 115 8.31 -2.49 16.94
N VAL A 116 8.91 -2.04 15.84
CA VAL A 116 9.35 -0.64 15.68
C VAL A 116 8.63 -0.02 14.50
N ILE A 117 8.03 1.15 14.71
CA ILE A 117 7.37 1.94 13.67
C ILE A 117 8.22 3.20 13.47
N VAL A 118 8.69 3.40 12.24
CA VAL A 118 9.50 4.56 11.83
C VAL A 118 8.65 5.42 10.92
N SER A 119 8.48 6.70 11.26
CA SER A 119 7.72 7.67 10.48
C SER A 119 8.57 8.86 10.06
N GLN A 120 8.11 9.64 9.09
CA GLN A 120 8.84 10.82 8.63
C GLN A 120 9.15 11.80 9.77
N THR A 121 8.12 12.16 10.55
CA THR A 121 8.17 13.21 11.57
C THR A 121 7.79 12.67 12.95
N GLN A 122 8.14 13.42 14.00
CA GLN A 122 7.76 13.09 15.36
C GLN A 122 6.23 13.13 15.55
N ASP A 123 5.54 14.05 14.90
CA ASP A 123 4.08 14.14 14.97
C ASP A 123 3.40 12.93 14.33
N GLN A 124 3.90 12.46 13.19
CA GLN A 124 3.39 11.23 12.59
C GLN A 124 3.65 10.02 13.48
N ALA A 125 4.87 9.87 14.01
CA ALA A 125 5.22 8.79 14.93
C ALA A 125 4.29 8.79 16.16
N LYS A 126 4.02 9.98 16.72
CA LYS A 126 3.08 10.16 17.83
C LYS A 126 1.65 9.79 17.43
N ASN A 127 1.20 10.17 16.23
CA ASN A 127 -0.14 9.81 15.76
C ASN A 127 -0.31 8.30 15.60
N HIS A 128 0.66 7.61 14.97
CA HIS A 128 0.61 6.15 14.87
C HIS A 128 0.62 5.47 16.24
N PHE A 129 1.47 5.95 17.15
CA PHE A 129 1.52 5.47 18.52
C PHE A 129 0.17 5.66 19.24
N THR A 130 -0.41 6.86 19.13
CA THR A 130 -1.70 7.22 19.74
C THR A 130 -2.79 6.27 19.27
N ASN A 131 -2.92 6.09 17.95
CA ASN A 131 -3.94 5.22 17.37
C ASN A 131 -3.82 3.78 17.89
N ILE A 132 -2.60 3.22 17.93
CA ILE A 132 -2.36 1.85 18.43
C ILE A 132 -2.68 1.76 19.93
N LYS A 133 -2.23 2.74 20.73
CA LYS A 133 -2.46 2.77 22.17
C LYS A 133 -3.95 2.88 22.48
N GLU A 134 -4.68 3.72 21.77
CA GLU A 134 -6.13 3.88 21.93
C GLU A 134 -6.88 2.59 21.60
N GLU A 135 -6.50 1.86 20.53
CA GLU A 135 -7.09 0.54 20.26
C GLU A 135 -6.88 -0.43 21.42
N LEU A 136 -5.67 -0.49 21.97
CA LEU A 136 -5.40 -1.39 23.10
C LEU A 136 -6.17 -0.95 24.35
N LEU A 137 -6.26 0.34 24.66
CA LEU A 137 -6.88 0.82 25.90
C LEU A 137 -8.41 0.93 25.84
N TYR A 138 -9.00 1.21 24.69
CA TYR A 138 -10.42 1.57 24.59
C TYR A 138 -11.25 0.61 23.73
N ASN A 139 -10.62 -0.29 22.97
CA ASN A 139 -11.35 -1.34 22.27
C ASN A 139 -11.78 -2.44 23.25
N GLU A 140 -12.99 -2.32 23.79
CA GLU A 140 -13.52 -3.23 24.82
C GLU A 140 -13.47 -4.71 24.41
N LEU A 141 -13.75 -5.01 23.13
CA LEU A 141 -13.76 -6.38 22.63
C LEU A 141 -12.34 -6.96 22.51
N LEU A 142 -11.39 -6.14 22.04
CA LEU A 142 -9.97 -6.53 21.99
C LEU A 142 -9.42 -6.75 23.40
N ARG A 143 -9.78 -5.88 24.36
CA ARG A 143 -9.40 -6.03 25.78
C ARG A 143 -9.99 -7.28 26.42
N GLU A 144 -11.26 -7.57 26.16
CA GLU A 144 -11.92 -8.77 26.68
C GLU A 144 -11.23 -10.05 26.17
N ASP A 145 -10.75 -10.03 24.93
CA ASP A 145 -10.20 -11.21 24.25
C ASP A 145 -8.69 -11.38 24.40
N PHE A 146 -7.90 -10.31 24.36
CA PHE A 146 -6.44 -10.34 24.34
C PHE A 146 -5.76 -9.54 25.45
N GLY A 147 -6.54 -8.81 26.25
CA GLY A 147 -6.02 -8.08 27.39
C GLY A 147 -5.71 -8.97 28.60
N PRO A 148 -5.41 -8.34 29.75
CA PRO A 148 -5.47 -6.90 29.99
C PRO A 148 -4.27 -6.14 29.39
N PHE A 149 -4.51 -4.89 29.00
CA PHE A 149 -3.47 -3.95 28.57
C PHE A 149 -3.39 -2.83 29.61
N ALA A 150 -2.19 -2.56 30.12
CA ALA A 150 -1.95 -1.53 31.12
C ALA A 150 -1.75 -0.17 30.45
N ASP A 151 -2.22 0.88 31.12
CA ASP A 151 -1.89 2.25 30.74
C ASP A 151 -0.70 2.72 31.57
N ASP A 152 0.41 3.03 30.91
CA ASP A 152 1.54 3.75 31.48
C ASP A 152 1.53 5.18 30.94
N GLU A 153 1.40 6.17 31.82
CA GLU A 153 1.48 7.59 31.47
C GLU A 153 2.83 7.94 30.81
N SER A 154 3.91 7.25 31.20
CA SER A 154 5.26 7.44 30.64
C SER A 154 5.37 6.98 29.18
N ALA A 155 4.45 6.11 28.74
CA ALA A 155 4.40 5.58 27.38
C ALA A 155 4.16 6.69 26.34
N TRP A 156 3.38 7.73 26.68
CA TRP A 156 3.07 8.85 25.78
C TRP A 156 4.30 9.70 25.46
N GLN A 157 5.14 9.97 26.46
CA GLN A 157 6.34 10.77 26.31
C GLN A 157 7.41 10.00 25.51
N LYS A 158 7.50 8.69 25.73
CA LYS A 158 8.49 7.82 25.10
C LYS A 158 8.03 7.22 23.77
N MET A 159 6.75 7.38 23.40
CA MET A 159 6.10 6.69 22.27
C MET A 159 6.40 5.18 22.28
N SER A 160 6.38 4.60 23.47
CA SER A 160 6.83 3.24 23.76
C SER A 160 5.77 2.56 24.61
N LEU A 161 5.14 1.52 24.07
CA LEU A 161 4.09 0.76 24.73
C LEU A 161 4.59 -0.65 25.02
N GLU A 162 4.61 -1.02 26.30
CA GLU A 162 4.96 -2.36 26.75
C GLU A 162 3.69 -3.13 27.11
N LEU A 163 3.57 -4.33 26.56
CA LEU A 163 2.46 -5.25 26.76
C LEU A 163 2.97 -6.36 27.66
N GLU A 164 2.93 -6.12 28.97
CA GLU A 164 3.56 -6.96 30.00
C GLU A 164 3.18 -8.44 29.86
N TYR A 165 1.90 -8.75 29.69
CA TYR A 165 1.39 -10.12 29.53
C TYR A 165 1.87 -10.81 28.25
N ASN A 166 2.19 -10.04 27.22
CA ASN A 166 2.71 -10.56 25.97
C ASN A 166 4.25 -10.58 25.96
N GLU A 167 4.89 -10.00 26.97
CA GLU A 167 6.32 -9.71 27.01
C GLU A 167 6.76 -9.03 25.70
N ALA A 168 5.98 -8.05 25.25
CA ALA A 168 6.18 -7.41 23.96
C ALA A 168 6.22 -5.89 24.06
N LYS A 169 6.87 -5.25 23.10
CA LYS A 169 7.02 -3.80 23.02
C LYS A 169 6.72 -3.28 21.62
N ILE A 170 5.98 -2.17 21.56
CA ILE A 170 5.82 -1.34 20.36
C ILE A 170 6.53 -0.02 20.61
N LEU A 171 7.43 0.36 19.73
CA LEU A 171 8.15 1.63 19.78
C LEU A 171 7.90 2.41 18.48
N SER A 172 7.37 3.63 18.59
CA SER A 172 7.27 4.55 17.45
C SER A 172 8.37 5.60 17.52
N VAL A 173 9.06 5.83 16.40
CA VAL A 173 10.17 6.78 16.28
C VAL A 173 10.02 7.61 15.01
N SER A 174 10.52 8.84 15.05
CA SER A 174 10.68 9.64 13.85
C SER A 174 11.96 9.27 13.11
N ARG A 175 12.03 9.66 11.84
CA ARG A 175 13.19 9.45 10.98
C ARG A 175 14.46 10.03 11.60
N GLU A 176 14.39 11.14 12.32
CA GLU A 176 15.56 11.87 12.85
C GLU A 176 16.10 11.29 14.17
N GLN A 177 15.32 10.45 14.87
CA GLN A 177 15.73 9.90 16.15
C GLN A 177 16.80 8.81 16.01
N SER A 178 17.73 8.73 16.98
CA SER A 178 18.71 7.65 17.00
C SER A 178 18.03 6.31 17.32
N ILE A 179 18.18 5.35 16.42
CA ILE A 179 17.60 4.00 16.54
C ILE A 179 18.67 2.91 16.70
N ARG A 180 19.95 3.24 16.55
CA ARG A 180 21.01 2.23 16.59
C ARG A 180 21.10 1.59 17.98
N GLY A 181 21.17 0.26 18.01
CA GLY A 181 21.36 -0.50 19.23
C GLY A 181 20.10 -0.65 20.11
N ILE A 182 18.93 -0.19 19.66
CA ILE A 182 17.69 -0.40 20.41
C ILE A 182 17.40 -1.90 20.56
N LYS A 183 16.98 -2.27 21.76
CA LYS A 183 16.54 -3.61 22.11
C LYS A 183 15.39 -3.49 23.10
N TYR A 184 14.51 -4.48 23.08
CA TYR A 184 13.61 -4.74 24.18
C TYR A 184 14.14 -5.93 24.97
N ASN A 185 14.59 -5.71 26.19
CA ASN A 185 15.43 -6.67 26.93
C ASN A 185 16.66 -7.06 26.08
N SER A 186 16.76 -8.33 25.69
CA SER A 186 17.82 -8.83 24.80
C SER A 186 17.38 -8.98 23.33
N ILE A 187 16.13 -8.63 23.02
CA ILE A 187 15.49 -8.89 21.73
C ILE A 187 15.64 -7.68 20.82
N ARG A 188 16.12 -7.91 19.59
CA ARG A 188 16.12 -6.90 18.51
C ARG A 188 14.74 -6.84 17.83
N PRO A 189 14.39 -5.75 17.14
CA PRO A 189 13.12 -5.66 16.44
C PRO A 189 12.88 -6.86 15.51
N GLU A 190 11.75 -7.52 15.65
CA GLU A 190 11.30 -8.63 14.80
C GLU A 190 10.34 -8.15 13.70
N LEU A 191 9.80 -6.94 13.87
CA LEU A 191 9.05 -6.21 12.85
C LEU A 191 9.47 -4.75 12.87
N ILE A 192 9.83 -4.24 11.70
CA ILE A 192 10.08 -2.82 11.45
C ILE A 192 9.10 -2.36 10.39
N ILE A 193 8.29 -1.34 10.70
CA ILE A 193 7.34 -0.72 9.78
C ILE A 193 7.82 0.70 9.52
N CYS A 194 8.13 1.02 8.28
CA CYS A 194 8.49 2.34 7.80
C CYS A 194 7.29 2.94 7.07
N ASP A 195 6.58 3.89 7.69
CA ASP A 195 5.37 4.49 7.10
C ASP A 195 5.65 5.93 6.67
N ASP A 196 5.56 6.18 5.36
CA ASP A 196 5.73 7.48 4.71
C ASP A 196 7.06 8.18 5.08
N LEU A 197 8.23 7.53 4.90
CA LEU A 197 9.54 8.10 5.31
C LEU A 197 10.01 9.33 4.51
N GLU A 198 9.41 9.60 3.36
CA GLU A 198 9.78 10.70 2.45
C GLU A 198 8.69 11.77 2.39
N ASP A 199 9.09 13.01 2.15
CA ASP A 199 8.18 14.11 1.82
C ASP A 199 8.35 14.59 0.39
N SER A 200 7.41 15.43 -0.04
CA SER A 200 7.43 16.09 -1.35
C SER A 200 8.69 16.92 -1.61
N SER A 201 9.37 17.43 -0.58
CA SER A 201 10.61 18.21 -0.78
C SER A 201 11.77 17.33 -1.26
N ALA A 202 11.75 16.03 -0.93
CA ALA A 202 12.72 15.06 -1.44
C ALA A 202 12.68 14.95 -2.98
N LYS A 203 11.61 15.38 -3.65
CA LYS A 203 11.54 15.47 -5.12
C LYS A 203 12.66 16.37 -5.67
N PHE A 204 13.00 17.47 -5.00
CA PHE A 204 13.95 18.47 -5.50
C PHE A 204 15.33 18.39 -4.87
N ASP A 205 15.49 17.59 -3.82
CA ASP A 205 16.72 17.50 -3.05
C ASP A 205 17.32 16.09 -3.11
N LYS A 206 18.37 15.95 -3.92
CA LYS A 206 19.12 14.69 -4.06
C LYS A 206 19.83 14.31 -2.76
N ALA A 207 20.43 15.26 -2.06
CA ALA A 207 21.16 14.97 -0.82
C ALA A 207 20.22 14.39 0.22
N LYS A 208 19.00 14.92 0.32
CA LYS A 208 17.94 14.38 1.19
C LYS A 208 17.52 12.97 0.79
N ARG A 209 17.36 12.67 -0.50
CA ARG A 209 17.06 11.29 -0.96
C ARG A 209 18.16 10.32 -0.61
N ASP A 210 19.41 10.71 -0.87
CA ASP A 210 20.59 9.90 -0.56
C ASP A 210 20.71 9.67 0.95
N GLU A 211 20.44 10.68 1.78
CA GLU A 211 20.41 10.54 3.25
C GLU A 211 19.36 9.53 3.71
N ILE A 212 18.13 9.63 3.19
CA ILE A 212 17.03 8.71 3.54
C ILE A 212 17.38 7.27 3.15
N TYR A 213 17.87 7.08 1.92
CA TYR A 213 18.28 5.76 1.43
C TYR A 213 19.46 5.20 2.24
N ASN A 214 20.49 6.00 2.48
CA ASN A 214 21.66 5.58 3.25
C ASN A 214 21.26 5.21 4.68
N ARG A 215 20.39 5.97 5.33
CA ARG A 215 19.87 5.65 6.65
C ARG A 215 19.04 4.37 6.64
N PHE A 216 18.21 4.17 5.61
CA PHE A 216 17.44 2.94 5.46
C PHE A 216 18.36 1.70 5.39
N VAL A 217 19.39 1.75 4.56
CA VAL A 217 20.31 0.63 4.36
C VAL A 217 21.26 0.43 5.55
N SER A 218 21.80 1.51 6.12
CA SER A 218 22.86 1.44 7.14
C SER A 218 22.36 1.40 8.59
N GLU A 219 21.11 1.80 8.85
CA GLU A 219 20.58 1.85 10.22
C GLU A 219 19.29 1.06 10.39
N ILE A 220 18.32 1.24 9.51
CA ILE A 220 16.99 0.60 9.65
C ILE A 220 17.08 -0.89 9.31
N THR A 221 17.68 -1.23 8.17
CA THR A 221 17.82 -2.63 7.72
C THR A 221 18.60 -3.50 8.73
N PRO A 222 19.78 -3.08 9.25
CA PRO A 222 20.55 -3.87 10.22
C PRO A 222 20.05 -3.74 11.67
N LEU A 223 18.96 -3.01 11.91
CA LEU A 223 18.37 -2.84 13.24
C LEU A 223 17.88 -4.17 13.82
N GLY A 224 17.35 -5.02 12.95
CA GLY A 224 16.85 -6.35 13.26
C GLY A 224 17.92 -7.43 13.37
N SER A 225 17.48 -8.66 13.10
CA SER A 225 18.24 -9.91 13.01
C SER A 225 17.80 -10.67 11.75
N ASP A 226 18.34 -11.87 11.52
CA ASP A 226 18.17 -12.65 10.27
C ASP A 226 16.71 -12.89 9.85
N HIS A 227 15.76 -12.90 10.79
CA HIS A 227 14.33 -13.13 10.53
C HIS A 227 13.45 -11.90 10.78
N THR A 228 14.05 -10.72 10.85
CA THR A 228 13.29 -9.49 11.05
C THR A 228 12.50 -9.15 9.79
N ARG A 229 11.19 -8.96 9.97
CA ARG A 229 10.34 -8.46 8.90
C ARG A 229 10.49 -6.95 8.77
N ILE A 230 10.69 -6.45 7.56
CA ILE A 230 10.71 -5.02 7.23
C ILE A 230 9.58 -4.73 6.26
N VAL A 231 8.73 -3.77 6.63
CA VAL A 231 7.60 -3.30 5.83
C VAL A 231 7.82 -1.82 5.53
N VAL A 232 7.86 -1.43 4.26
CA VAL A 232 8.01 -0.03 3.83
C VAL A 232 6.76 0.40 3.10
N LEU A 233 6.14 1.48 3.55
CA LEU A 233 4.88 2.02 3.04
C LEU A 233 5.13 3.44 2.55
N GLY A 234 4.51 3.79 1.44
CA GLY A 234 4.63 5.13 0.90
C GLY A 234 3.73 5.39 -0.28
N ASN A 235 3.83 6.62 -0.79
CA ASN A 235 3.31 7.00 -2.09
C ASN A 235 4.45 7.29 -3.07
N LEU A 236 4.14 7.44 -4.36
CA LEU A 236 5.16 7.79 -5.36
C LEU A 236 5.58 9.27 -5.22
N ILE A 237 6.82 9.52 -4.80
CA ILE A 237 7.35 10.88 -4.68
C ILE A 237 8.06 11.33 -5.96
N CYS A 238 9.06 10.57 -6.37
CA CYS A 238 9.85 10.85 -7.56
C CYS A 238 10.59 9.58 -8.01
N GLU A 239 11.27 9.68 -9.14
CA GLU A 239 11.98 8.58 -9.79
C GLU A 239 13.08 7.97 -8.93
N GLU A 240 13.77 8.81 -8.15
CA GLU A 240 14.86 8.40 -7.25
C GLU A 240 14.39 8.24 -5.80
N SER A 241 13.08 8.22 -5.56
CA SER A 241 12.52 8.04 -4.21
C SER A 241 12.90 6.68 -3.60
N LEU A 242 12.88 6.59 -2.27
CA LEU A 242 13.19 5.37 -1.52
C LEU A 242 12.41 4.18 -2.07
N LEU A 243 11.08 4.31 -2.24
CA LEU A 243 10.25 3.21 -2.75
C LEU A 243 10.65 2.76 -4.16
N MET A 244 11.04 3.69 -5.04
CA MET A 244 11.52 3.34 -6.38
C MET A 244 12.85 2.60 -6.32
N GLN A 245 13.78 3.04 -5.46
CA GLN A 245 15.05 2.34 -5.26
C GLN A 245 14.85 0.93 -4.68
N LEU A 246 13.90 0.78 -3.75
CA LEU A 246 13.52 -0.53 -3.20
C LEU A 246 12.85 -1.43 -4.24
N MET A 247 11.96 -0.90 -5.06
CA MET A 247 11.37 -1.62 -6.19
C MET A 247 12.46 -2.16 -7.11
N HIS A 248 13.40 -1.32 -7.55
CA HIS A 248 14.51 -1.75 -8.40
C HIS A 248 15.41 -2.78 -7.74
N SER A 249 15.60 -2.68 -6.42
CA SER A 249 16.39 -3.63 -5.65
C SER A 249 15.70 -5.00 -5.55
N VAL A 250 14.38 -5.03 -5.40
CA VAL A 250 13.57 -6.25 -5.40
C VAL A 250 13.53 -6.88 -6.80
N GLU A 251 13.21 -6.10 -7.84
CA GLU A 251 13.20 -6.60 -9.23
C GLU A 251 14.57 -7.13 -9.67
N GLY A 252 15.63 -6.40 -9.30
CA GLY A 252 17.02 -6.77 -9.57
C GLY A 252 17.54 -7.90 -8.68
N LYS A 253 16.71 -8.50 -7.81
CA LYS A 253 17.06 -9.57 -6.86
C LYS A 253 18.23 -9.22 -5.92
N LYS A 254 18.47 -7.93 -5.68
CA LYS A 254 19.43 -7.45 -4.67
C LYS A 254 18.87 -7.60 -3.26
N ILE A 255 17.56 -7.44 -3.13
CA ILE A 255 16.80 -7.69 -1.90
C ILE A 255 15.81 -8.81 -2.19
N GLN A 256 15.84 -9.88 -1.40
CA GLN A 256 14.79 -10.89 -1.43
C GLN A 256 13.56 -10.32 -0.74
N GLY A 257 12.53 -10.00 -1.52
CA GLY A 257 11.34 -9.36 -1.00
C GLY A 257 10.26 -9.22 -2.04
N ILE A 258 9.22 -8.49 -1.67
CA ILE A 258 8.07 -8.22 -2.53
C ILE A 258 7.80 -6.72 -2.59
N PHE A 259 7.70 -6.19 -3.80
CA PHE A 259 7.23 -4.83 -4.05
C PHE A 259 5.82 -4.89 -4.64
N ARG A 260 4.90 -4.05 -4.16
CA ARG A 260 3.56 -3.92 -4.72
C ARG A 260 3.18 -2.45 -4.91
N ALA A 261 2.61 -2.15 -6.07
CA ALA A 261 1.97 -0.89 -6.39
C ALA A 261 0.45 -1.08 -6.47
N TYR A 262 -0.29 -0.14 -5.90
CA TYR A 262 -1.75 -0.10 -5.93
C TYR A 262 -2.20 1.31 -6.36
N PRO A 263 -2.36 1.58 -7.66
CA PRO A 263 -2.93 2.85 -8.12
C PRO A 263 -4.45 2.88 -7.89
N ILE A 264 -5.08 4.05 -7.94
CA ILE A 264 -6.56 4.13 -7.79
C ILE A 264 -7.29 3.42 -8.93
N ILE A 265 -6.66 3.41 -10.12
CA ILE A 265 -7.12 2.77 -11.35
C ILE A 265 -5.93 2.04 -11.99
N ASP A 266 -6.16 0.83 -12.49
CA ASP A 266 -5.15 0.04 -13.19
C ASP A 266 -4.94 0.49 -14.65
N ASN A 267 -4.05 -0.16 -15.38
CA ASN A 267 -3.73 0.20 -16.76
C ASN A 267 -4.84 -0.12 -17.78
N ASN A 268 -5.85 -0.89 -17.37
CA ASN A 268 -7.05 -1.22 -18.14
C ASN A 268 -8.28 -0.40 -17.70
N ARG A 269 -8.07 0.71 -16.99
CA ARG A 269 -9.14 1.57 -16.42
C ARG A 269 -10.02 0.91 -15.36
N LYS A 270 -9.60 -0.21 -14.79
CA LYS A 270 -10.32 -0.85 -13.71
C LYS A 270 -10.03 -0.16 -12.39
N ILE A 271 -11.10 0.25 -11.71
CA ILE A 271 -11.00 0.88 -10.39
C ILE A 271 -10.56 -0.18 -9.36
N LEU A 272 -9.50 0.11 -8.60
CA LEU A 272 -8.99 -0.83 -7.59
C LEU A 272 -9.91 -0.92 -6.37
N TRP A 273 -10.57 0.18 -5.98
CA TRP A 273 -11.49 0.21 -4.85
C TRP A 273 -12.92 0.62 -5.24
N PRO A 274 -13.66 -0.23 -5.97
CA PRO A 274 -14.99 0.12 -6.50
C PRO A 274 -16.02 0.44 -5.41
N GLU A 275 -15.85 -0.10 -4.21
CA GLU A 275 -16.78 0.13 -3.10
C GLU A 275 -16.63 1.53 -2.48
N LYS A 276 -15.47 2.19 -2.66
CA LYS A 276 -15.24 3.59 -2.27
C LYS A 276 -15.39 4.54 -3.46
N PHE A 277 -14.84 4.16 -4.61
CA PHE A 277 -14.90 4.92 -5.86
C PHE A 277 -15.76 4.15 -6.86
N THR A 278 -17.07 4.40 -6.85
CA THR A 278 -18.06 3.54 -7.53
C THR A 278 -17.98 3.57 -9.05
N ASP A 279 -17.51 4.68 -9.61
CA ASP A 279 -17.49 4.94 -11.03
C ASP A 279 -16.41 5.98 -11.34
N ILE A 280 -16.13 6.14 -12.63
CA ILE A 280 -15.08 7.05 -13.07
C ILE A 280 -15.49 8.51 -12.96
N GLU A 281 -16.77 8.84 -13.00
CA GLU A 281 -17.22 10.23 -12.85
C GLU A 281 -16.89 10.75 -11.44
N LYS A 282 -17.07 9.93 -10.39
CA LYS A 282 -16.58 10.26 -9.05
C LYS A 282 -15.07 10.41 -8.97
N ILE A 283 -14.33 9.59 -9.72
CA ILE A 283 -12.87 9.71 -9.78
C ILE A 283 -12.46 11.01 -10.49
N LYS A 284 -13.16 11.42 -11.56
CA LYS A 284 -12.96 12.72 -12.22
C LYS A 284 -13.32 13.89 -11.29
N GLU A 285 -14.39 13.79 -10.52
CA GLU A 285 -14.74 14.79 -9.51
C GLU A 285 -13.66 14.92 -8.43
N LEU A 286 -13.09 13.78 -7.98
CA LEU A 286 -11.97 13.77 -7.05
C LEU A 286 -10.72 14.39 -7.69
N GLN A 287 -10.43 14.03 -8.95
CA GLN A 287 -9.29 14.54 -9.72
C GLN A 287 -9.30 16.06 -9.81
N LYS A 288 -10.46 16.70 -10.00
CA LYS A 288 -10.61 18.17 -10.06
C LYS A 288 -10.08 18.90 -8.81
N ARG A 289 -9.93 18.20 -7.68
CA ARG A 289 -9.40 18.79 -6.43
C ARG A 289 -7.88 18.87 -6.37
N PHE A 290 -7.18 18.24 -7.33
CA PHE A 290 -5.73 18.12 -7.33
C PHE A 290 -5.15 18.63 -8.64
N SER A 291 -3.90 19.10 -8.61
CA SER A 291 -3.17 19.37 -9.85
C SER A 291 -2.86 18.07 -10.57
N ARG A 292 -2.61 18.14 -11.88
CA ARG A 292 -2.32 16.97 -12.72
C ARG A 292 -1.13 16.15 -12.18
N GLY A 293 -0.06 16.84 -11.77
CA GLY A 293 1.14 16.20 -11.22
C GLY A 293 0.89 15.50 -9.88
N VAL A 294 0.14 16.15 -8.98
CA VAL A 294 -0.28 15.55 -7.71
C VAL A 294 -1.18 14.34 -7.95
N TRP A 295 -2.17 14.46 -8.84
CA TRP A 295 -3.06 13.36 -9.19
C TRP A 295 -2.28 12.14 -9.73
N ALA A 296 -1.39 12.36 -10.67
CA ALA A 296 -0.65 11.28 -11.28
C ALA A 296 0.27 10.56 -10.28
N ARG A 297 0.97 11.29 -9.43
CA ARG A 297 1.83 10.69 -8.41
C ARG A 297 1.05 10.03 -7.29
N GLU A 298 0.14 10.80 -6.67
CA GLU A 298 -0.50 10.39 -5.43
C GLU A 298 -1.62 9.38 -5.64
N PHE A 299 -2.25 9.38 -6.82
CA PHE A 299 -3.40 8.52 -7.12
C PHE A 299 -3.10 7.48 -8.19
N LEU A 300 -2.50 7.88 -9.32
CA LEU A 300 -2.20 6.95 -10.42
C LEU A 300 -0.86 6.22 -10.23
N LEU A 301 -0.02 6.64 -9.27
CA LEU A 301 1.34 6.13 -9.07
C LEU A 301 2.21 6.21 -10.34
N LYS A 302 2.14 7.34 -11.05
CA LYS A 302 2.89 7.61 -12.28
C LYS A 302 3.88 8.75 -12.12
N LEU A 303 5.07 8.56 -12.69
CA LEU A 303 6.07 9.60 -12.87
C LEU A 303 5.63 10.49 -14.03
N LEU A 304 5.09 11.66 -13.72
CA LEU A 304 5.04 12.77 -14.67
C LEU A 304 6.28 13.63 -14.48
N GLY A 305 6.75 14.25 -15.57
CA GLY A 305 7.85 15.23 -15.53
C GLY A 305 7.60 16.31 -14.45
N TYR A 306 8.68 17.00 -14.06
CA TYR A 306 8.76 17.76 -12.81
C TYR A 306 7.74 18.89 -12.60
N ASP A 307 6.95 19.29 -13.60
CA ASP A 307 6.07 20.44 -13.48
C ASP A 307 4.66 20.09 -12.96
N ASP A 308 4.41 20.47 -11.69
CA ASP A 308 3.15 20.26 -11.01
C ASP A 308 2.12 21.38 -11.25
N ASN A 309 2.55 22.51 -11.83
CA ASN A 309 1.79 23.76 -11.83
C ASN A 309 1.55 24.37 -13.21
N GLU A 310 2.12 23.86 -14.30
CA GLU A 310 1.84 24.41 -15.63
C GLU A 310 0.48 23.96 -16.20
N PRO A 311 -0.42 24.91 -16.56
CA PRO A 311 -1.57 24.62 -17.39
C PRO A 311 -1.10 24.44 -18.84
N GLY A 312 -0.56 23.26 -19.16
CA GLY A 312 -0.04 22.90 -20.48
C GLY A 312 0.28 21.40 -20.59
N PRO A 313 0.57 20.88 -21.80
CA PRO A 313 1.18 19.57 -21.91
C PRO A 313 2.52 19.58 -21.16
N VAL A 314 2.73 18.58 -20.30
CA VAL A 314 3.91 18.43 -19.44
C VAL A 314 5.19 18.69 -20.24
N VAL A 315 5.93 19.75 -19.91
CA VAL A 315 7.27 19.99 -20.43
C VAL A 315 8.25 19.16 -19.60
N ILE A 316 8.82 18.12 -20.22
CA ILE A 316 9.89 17.32 -19.62
C ILE A 316 11.23 18.01 -19.92
N LEU A 317 11.86 18.60 -18.91
CA LEU A 317 13.22 19.14 -19.04
C LEU A 317 14.24 17.98 -19.13
N MET A 318 15.06 18.01 -20.18
CA MET A 318 16.21 17.11 -20.34
C MET A 318 17.46 17.69 -19.68
N PRO A 319 18.15 16.96 -18.78
CA PRO A 319 19.59 17.05 -18.65
C PRO A 319 20.21 15.98 -19.54
N GLN A 320 20.98 16.41 -20.54
CA GLN A 320 21.82 15.52 -21.34
C GLN A 320 22.79 14.77 -20.40
N LEU A 321 22.64 13.45 -20.26
CA LEU A 321 23.70 12.57 -19.78
C LEU A 321 23.73 11.30 -20.64
N LEU A 322 24.90 11.14 -21.26
CA LEU A 322 25.35 10.07 -22.15
C LEU A 322 24.86 8.68 -21.72
N ILE A 323 23.95 8.08 -22.49
CA ILE A 323 23.69 6.65 -22.43
C ILE A 323 24.65 5.99 -23.42
N ASP A 324 25.59 5.22 -22.86
CA ASP A 324 26.42 4.27 -23.59
C ASP A 324 25.52 3.33 -24.40
N ARG A 325 25.66 3.39 -25.74
CA ARG A 325 24.84 2.62 -26.68
C ARG A 325 25.13 1.11 -26.67
N ASN A 326 26.09 0.66 -25.86
CA ASN A 326 26.49 -0.74 -25.77
C ASN A 326 25.90 -1.51 -24.56
N SER A 327 24.95 -0.95 -23.81
CA SER A 327 24.33 -1.67 -22.69
C SER A 327 23.46 -2.86 -23.17
N PRO A 328 23.75 -4.12 -22.76
CA PRO A 328 23.05 -5.32 -23.21
C PRO A 328 21.56 -5.40 -22.84
N ASN A 329 21.05 -4.47 -22.03
CA ASN A 329 19.68 -4.50 -21.49
C ASN A 329 18.62 -3.83 -22.38
N ASN A 330 18.96 -3.48 -23.62
CA ASN A 330 18.05 -2.78 -24.53
C ASN A 330 17.20 -3.73 -25.41
N LYS A 331 16.68 -4.81 -24.83
CA LYS A 331 15.69 -5.68 -25.48
C LYS A 331 14.32 -5.51 -24.80
N ALA A 332 13.45 -4.73 -25.46
CA ALA A 332 11.99 -4.60 -25.30
C ALA A 332 11.49 -4.32 -23.85
N GLY A 333 11.09 -3.10 -23.47
CA GLY A 333 10.17 -2.21 -24.18
C GLY A 333 8.77 -2.15 -23.55
N LEU A 334 8.44 -3.07 -22.61
CA LEU A 334 7.23 -3.02 -21.78
C LEU A 334 7.59 -2.80 -20.31
N LEU A 335 6.77 -2.02 -19.59
CA LEU A 335 6.82 -1.99 -18.12
C LEU A 335 6.45 -3.38 -17.60
N PRO A 336 7.14 -3.89 -16.56
CA PRO A 336 6.78 -5.18 -15.98
C PRO A 336 5.40 -5.05 -15.37
N CYS A 337 4.51 -5.95 -15.75
CA CYS A 337 3.23 -6.10 -15.08
C CYS A 337 3.47 -6.73 -13.71
N GLN A 338 2.92 -6.12 -12.68
CA GLN A 338 2.85 -6.70 -11.35
C GLN A 338 2.14 -8.05 -11.43
N GLN A 339 2.81 -9.08 -10.92
CA GLN A 339 2.21 -10.41 -10.78
C GLN A 339 1.35 -10.45 -9.53
N ALA A 340 0.12 -10.91 -9.65
CA ALA A 340 -0.79 -11.13 -8.53
C ALA A 340 -0.21 -12.17 -7.55
N VAL A 341 -0.30 -11.96 -6.22
CA VAL A 341 -0.04 -13.05 -5.24
C VAL A 341 -1.30 -13.73 -4.75
N ILE A 342 -2.47 -13.20 -5.08
CA ILE A 342 -3.77 -13.81 -4.79
C ILE A 342 -4.63 -13.85 -6.06
N PRO A 343 -5.52 -14.85 -6.22
CA PRO A 343 -6.37 -14.97 -7.41
C PRO A 343 -7.23 -13.73 -7.70
N GLN A 344 -7.70 -13.03 -6.66
CA GLN A 344 -8.53 -11.84 -6.80
C GLN A 344 -7.81 -10.66 -7.46
N MET A 345 -6.48 -10.69 -7.51
CA MET A 345 -5.66 -9.66 -8.14
C MET A 345 -5.27 -10.00 -9.59
N GLU A 346 -5.52 -11.22 -10.08
CA GLU A 346 -5.18 -11.65 -11.45
C GLU A 346 -5.92 -10.87 -12.53
N GLU A 347 -7.10 -10.34 -12.19
CA GLU A 347 -7.95 -9.55 -13.09
C GLU A 347 -7.55 -8.07 -13.19
N TYR A 348 -6.46 -7.66 -12.55
CA TYR A 348 -5.95 -6.29 -12.57
C TYR A 348 -4.63 -6.21 -13.34
N ASN A 349 -4.51 -5.22 -14.22
CA ASN A 349 -3.31 -4.97 -15.01
C ASN A 349 -2.56 -3.75 -14.44
N ILE A 350 -1.54 -3.99 -13.60
CA ILE A 350 -0.79 -2.92 -12.94
C ILE A 350 0.65 -2.92 -13.45
N LEU A 351 1.01 -1.88 -14.20
CA LEU A 351 2.37 -1.65 -14.70
C LEU A 351 3.17 -0.88 -13.66
N LEU A 352 4.38 -1.37 -13.34
CA LEU A 352 5.27 -0.70 -12.41
C LEU A 352 5.98 0.50 -13.06
N PRO A 353 6.14 1.63 -12.37
CA PRO A 353 6.87 2.79 -12.90
C PRO A 353 8.34 2.43 -13.21
N ARG A 354 8.93 2.91 -14.33
CA ARG A 354 10.37 2.70 -14.66
C ARG A 354 11.08 3.96 -15.19
N LEU A 355 12.40 3.99 -15.01
CA LEU A 355 13.35 5.04 -15.42
C LEU A 355 13.66 5.11 -16.93
N SER A 356 13.70 3.98 -17.63
CA SER A 356 14.58 3.85 -18.81
C SER A 356 13.96 4.19 -20.17
N LEU A 357 12.96 5.05 -20.24
CA LEU A 357 12.44 5.50 -21.52
C LEU A 357 12.58 7.02 -21.67
N PRO A 358 13.42 7.51 -22.61
CA PRO A 358 13.38 8.91 -23.01
C PRO A 358 12.00 9.17 -23.61
N MET A 359 11.08 9.71 -22.79
CA MET A 359 9.79 10.17 -23.26
C MET A 359 10.01 11.49 -23.99
N MET A 360 10.09 11.42 -25.32
CA MET A 360 9.68 12.54 -26.15
C MET A 360 8.23 12.88 -25.82
N ILE A 361 7.91 14.19 -25.84
CA ILE A 361 6.59 14.79 -25.58
C ILE A 361 5.47 13.82 -25.93
N ALA A 362 4.93 13.16 -24.90
CA ALA A 362 3.89 12.18 -25.06
C ALA A 362 2.55 12.86 -24.80
N SER A 363 1.85 13.24 -25.87
CA SER A 363 0.41 13.46 -25.77
C SER A 363 -0.28 12.11 -25.51
N HIS A 364 -1.45 12.10 -24.88
CA HIS A 364 -2.26 10.90 -24.65
C HIS A 364 -2.58 10.13 -25.95
N LYS A 365 -2.52 10.81 -27.10
CA LYS A 365 -2.70 10.24 -28.45
C LYS A 365 -1.45 9.52 -28.99
N ASN A 366 -0.36 9.47 -28.22
CA ASN A 366 0.86 8.81 -28.65
C ASN A 366 0.77 7.31 -28.34
N GLU A 367 0.84 6.46 -29.36
CA GLU A 367 0.83 4.99 -29.24
C GLU A 367 1.87 4.49 -28.23
N ARG A 368 3.04 5.14 -28.16
CA ARG A 368 4.11 4.79 -27.21
C ARG A 368 3.71 5.11 -25.77
N TYR A 369 2.91 6.14 -25.54
CA TYR A 369 2.34 6.43 -24.22
C TYR A 369 1.33 5.35 -23.82
N GLN A 370 0.42 4.98 -24.72
CA GLN A 370 -0.57 3.93 -24.50
C GLN A 370 0.09 2.57 -24.23
N GLN A 371 1.16 2.23 -24.96
CA GLN A 371 1.95 1.01 -24.71
C GLN A 371 2.59 0.96 -23.32
N LEU A 372 3.01 2.09 -22.76
CA LEU A 372 3.71 2.14 -21.48
C LEU A 372 2.78 2.34 -20.30
N TYR A 373 1.75 3.15 -20.46
CA TYR A 373 0.92 3.63 -19.37
C TYR A 373 -0.51 3.15 -19.45
N GLY A 374 -0.89 2.42 -20.51
CA GLY A 374 -2.26 1.98 -20.77
C GLY A 374 -3.21 3.17 -20.99
N ASN A 375 -4.50 2.87 -21.02
CA ASN A 375 -5.57 3.85 -21.24
C ASN A 375 -5.86 4.63 -19.95
N VAL A 376 -4.89 5.24 -19.27
CA VAL A 376 -5.17 5.85 -17.95
C VAL A 376 -5.49 7.35 -18.04
N ASP A 377 -5.58 7.90 -19.25
CA ASP A 377 -6.17 9.23 -19.42
C ASP A 377 -7.67 9.16 -19.09
N LEU A 378 -8.11 9.96 -18.12
CA LEU A 378 -9.50 10.03 -17.67
C LEU A 378 -10.37 10.82 -18.66
N ASP A 379 -9.77 11.62 -19.53
CA ASP A 379 -10.46 12.41 -20.55
C ASP A 379 -10.72 11.63 -21.85
N GLU A 380 -10.07 10.48 -22.03
CA GLU A 380 -10.36 9.58 -23.13
C GLU A 380 -11.67 8.79 -22.87
N PRO A 381 -12.53 8.62 -23.90
CA PRO A 381 -13.78 7.88 -23.76
C PRO A 381 -13.50 6.44 -23.33
N PHE A 382 -14.36 5.91 -22.46
CA PHE A 382 -14.32 4.52 -22.00
C PHE A 382 -14.57 3.59 -23.16
N VAL A 383 -13.49 3.14 -23.80
CA VAL A 383 -13.55 2.02 -24.72
C VAL A 383 -13.55 0.77 -23.84
N THR A 384 -14.71 0.15 -23.68
CA THR A 384 -14.91 -1.13 -22.99
C THR A 384 -14.00 -2.20 -23.60
N THR A 385 -13.72 -3.28 -22.86
CA THR A 385 -12.92 -4.41 -23.39
C THR A 385 -13.52 -4.97 -24.69
N GLU A 386 -14.83 -4.88 -24.87
CA GLU A 386 -15.49 -5.26 -26.12
C GLU A 386 -15.35 -4.19 -27.21
N GLU A 387 -15.43 -2.90 -26.91
CA GLU A 387 -15.13 -1.85 -27.90
C GLU A 387 -13.65 -1.86 -28.33
N VAL A 388 -12.72 -2.25 -27.45
CA VAL A 388 -11.29 -2.42 -27.81
C VAL A 388 -11.14 -3.61 -28.75
N LYS A 389 -11.81 -4.74 -28.47
CA LYS A 389 -11.81 -5.91 -29.36
C LYS A 389 -12.52 -5.64 -30.69
N GLU A 390 -13.57 -4.84 -30.68
CA GLU A 390 -14.31 -4.40 -31.87
C GLU A 390 -13.41 -3.52 -32.76
N GLU A 391 -12.71 -2.57 -32.14
CA GLU A 391 -11.78 -1.68 -32.84
C GLU A 391 -10.52 -2.40 -33.32
N GLU A 392 -9.98 -3.33 -32.52
CA GLU A 392 -8.88 -4.22 -32.92
C GLU A 392 -9.29 -5.10 -34.12
N ARG A 393 -10.52 -5.63 -34.10
CA ARG A 393 -11.07 -6.40 -35.22
C ARG A 393 -11.23 -5.53 -36.46
N ARG A 394 -11.78 -4.31 -36.31
CA ARG A 394 -11.94 -3.34 -37.41
C ARG A 394 -10.59 -2.98 -38.04
N LEU A 395 -9.61 -2.61 -37.22
CA LEU A 395 -8.26 -2.23 -37.67
C LEU A 395 -7.52 -3.41 -38.31
N THR A 396 -7.67 -4.63 -37.78
CA THR A 396 -7.12 -5.85 -38.39
C THR A 396 -7.72 -6.11 -39.77
N GLU A 397 -9.02 -5.87 -39.94
CA GLU A 397 -9.75 -6.10 -41.18
C GLU A 397 -9.46 -5.01 -42.22
N GLU A 398 -9.31 -3.75 -41.79
CA GLU A 398 -8.81 -2.64 -42.61
C GLU A 398 -7.37 -2.87 -43.06
N TRP A 399 -6.49 -3.31 -42.16
CA TRP A 399 -5.10 -3.67 -42.49
C TRP A 399 -5.05 -4.81 -43.51
N ARG A 400 -5.86 -5.84 -43.32
CA ARG A 400 -5.94 -6.98 -44.25
C ARG A 400 -6.44 -6.56 -45.64
N LYS A 401 -7.44 -5.68 -45.70
CA LYS A 401 -7.88 -5.09 -46.98
C LYS A 401 -6.77 -4.28 -47.64
N TRP A 402 -6.06 -3.48 -46.85
CA TRP A 402 -4.92 -2.71 -47.33
C TRP A 402 -3.81 -3.63 -47.87
N GLU A 403 -3.46 -4.71 -47.17
CA GLU A 403 -2.50 -5.73 -47.65
C GLU A 403 -2.98 -6.43 -48.93
N GLU A 404 -4.26 -6.77 -49.03
CA GLU A 404 -4.83 -7.39 -50.24
C GLU A 404 -4.79 -6.44 -51.45
N GLU A 405 -4.94 -5.13 -51.22
CA GLU A 405 -4.89 -4.09 -52.24
C GLU A 405 -3.46 -3.67 -52.62
N HIS A 406 -2.51 -3.69 -51.68
CA HIS A 406 -1.19 -3.07 -51.84
C HIS A 406 -0.01 -4.04 -51.78
N CYS A 407 -0.18 -5.23 -51.20
CA CYS A 407 0.87 -6.25 -51.10
C CYS A 407 0.69 -7.41 -52.11
N LYS A 408 -0.35 -7.41 -52.95
CA LYS A 408 -0.40 -8.24 -54.16
C LYS A 408 0.23 -7.53 -55.36
N LYS A 409 1.57 -7.52 -55.38
CA LYS A 409 2.39 -7.47 -56.60
C LYS A 409 3.65 -8.30 -56.40
#